data_AF-A0ABC8LEB7-F1
#
_entry.id   AF-A0ABC8LEB7-F1
#
_cell.length_a   1.000
_cell.length_b   1.000
_cell.length_c   1.000
_cell.angle_alpha   90.00
_cell.angle_beta   90.00
_cell.angle_gamma   90.00
#
_symmetry.space_group_name_H-M   'P 1'
#
loop_
_entity.id
_entity.type
_entity.pdbx_description
1 polymer ?
#
loop_
_entity_poly.entity_id
_entity_poly.type
_entity_poly.pdbx_seq_one_letter_code
_entity_poly.pdbx_strand_id
1 'polypeptide(L)'
;MFLQRSRLGEVEIFSDSADLYKAKHPLIICTDDFGVFSTSLSNEYSLAVSSFGLGKRETFSLAKSAIDATFAEDEVKQQLRLIFDSASPEYV
;
A
#
# COMPACT_ATOMS: atom_id res chain seq x y z
N MET A 1 -9.07 4.96 2.21
CA MET A 1 -9.83 3.71 1.92
C MET A 1 -8.88 2.53 2.00
N PHE A 2 -9.27 1.44 2.67
CA PHE A 2 -8.48 0.20 2.71
C PHE A 2 -8.79 -0.62 1.45
N LEU A 3 -7.75 -1.06 0.74
CA LEU A 3 -7.92 -1.86 -0.47
C LEU A 3 -8.00 -3.34 -0.09
N GLN A 4 -9.13 -3.96 -0.42
CA GLN A 4 -9.42 -5.37 -0.12
C GLN A 4 -9.48 -6.20 -1.41
N ARG A 5 -9.13 -7.48 -1.28
CA ARG A 5 -9.20 -8.49 -2.34
C ARG A 5 -10.66 -8.94 -2.51
N SER A 6 -11.30 -8.55 -3.61
CA SER A 6 -12.62 -9.07 -3.98
C SER A 6 -12.48 -10.39 -4.73
N ARG A 7 -13.17 -11.45 -4.29
CA ARG A 7 -13.07 -12.81 -4.85
C ARG A 7 -13.84 -12.90 -6.17
N LEU A 8 -13.21 -12.49 -7.27
CA LEU A 8 -13.64 -12.85 -8.63
C LEU A 8 -12.40 -13.25 -9.44
N GLY A 9 -12.59 -14.20 -10.37
CA GLY A 9 -11.52 -14.85 -11.12
C GLY A 9 -10.55 -13.88 -11.79
N GLU A 10 -9.33 -14.36 -11.98
CA GLU A 10 -8.21 -13.79 -12.75
C GLU A 10 -8.46 -12.37 -13.30
N VAL A 11 -7.82 -11.37 -12.66
CA VAL A 11 -7.50 -10.01 -13.17
C VAL A 11 -8.36 -8.81 -12.71
N GLU A 12 -9.41 -8.94 -11.89
CA GLU A 12 -10.21 -7.77 -11.42
C GLU A 12 -10.00 -7.32 -9.96
N ILE A 13 -8.84 -7.59 -9.36
CA ILE A 13 -8.67 -7.41 -7.90
C ILE A 13 -8.56 -5.92 -7.47
N PHE A 14 -8.23 -5.01 -8.39
CA PHE A 14 -7.93 -3.62 -8.06
C PHE A 14 -8.50 -2.56 -9.02
N SER A 15 -9.53 -2.86 -9.83
CA SER A 15 -10.06 -1.87 -10.81
C SER A 15 -10.47 -0.54 -10.13
N ASP A 16 -11.31 -0.62 -9.11
CA ASP A 16 -11.75 0.55 -8.33
C ASP A 16 -10.59 1.22 -7.60
N SER A 17 -9.66 0.40 -7.10
CA SER A 17 -8.46 0.82 -6.39
C SER A 17 -7.49 1.61 -7.28
N ALA A 18 -7.38 1.23 -8.56
CA ALA A 18 -6.56 1.91 -9.55
C ALA A 18 -7.12 3.29 -9.86
N ASP A 19 -8.44 3.44 -9.92
CA ASP A 19 -9.08 4.72 -10.18
C ASP A 19 -8.96 5.66 -8.98
N LEU A 20 -9.03 5.15 -7.75
CA LEU A 20 -8.71 5.90 -6.54
C LEU A 20 -7.26 6.37 -6.50
N TYR A 21 -6.32 5.50 -6.90
CA TYR A 21 -4.91 5.87 -7.04
C TYR A 21 -4.70 6.99 -8.07
N LYS A 22 -5.31 6.87 -9.26
CA LYS A 22 -5.27 7.92 -10.30
C LYS A 22 -5.90 9.23 -9.84
N ALA A 23 -6.98 9.15 -9.04
CA ALA A 23 -7.65 10.31 -8.45
C ALA A 23 -6.85 10.93 -7.29
N LYS A 24 -5.67 10.40 -6.95
CA LYS A 24 -4.85 10.81 -5.79
C LYS A 24 -5.61 10.74 -4.48
N HIS A 25 -6.54 9.80 -4.37
CA HIS A 25 -7.24 9.53 -3.12
C HIS A 25 -6.32 8.78 -2.15
N PRO A 26 -6.31 9.10 -0.84
CA PRO A 26 -5.49 8.39 0.13
C PRO A 26 -5.92 6.91 0.24
N LEU A 27 -4.98 6.02 -0.05
CA LEU A 27 -5.16 4.57 -0.03
C LEU A 27 -4.02 3.88 0.69
N ILE A 28 -4.36 2.77 1.35
CA ILE A 28 -3.43 1.94 2.12
C ILE A 28 -3.63 0.49 1.68
N ILE A 29 -2.54 -0.18 1.34
CA ILE A 29 -2.53 -1.61 1.03
C ILE A 29 -2.57 -2.40 2.33
N CYS A 30 -3.51 -3.33 2.45
CA CYS A 30 -3.74 -4.15 3.63
C CYS A 30 -4.08 -5.58 3.22
N THR A 31 -3.86 -6.54 4.11
CA THR A 31 -4.17 -7.95 3.86
C THR A 31 -5.62 -8.33 4.14
N ASP A 32 -6.35 -7.49 4.88
CA ASP A 32 -7.63 -7.84 5.51
C ASP A 32 -7.48 -9.03 6.47
N ASP A 33 -7.70 -10.25 5.99
CA ASP A 33 -7.50 -11.50 6.73
C ASP A 33 -6.41 -12.37 6.08
N PHE A 34 -5.14 -12.13 6.43
CA PHE A 34 -4.01 -12.81 5.78
C PHE A 34 -4.07 -14.35 5.89
N GLY A 35 -4.62 -14.88 7.01
CA GLY A 35 -4.79 -16.30 7.23
C GLY A 35 -5.92 -16.92 6.41
N VAL A 36 -7.02 -16.19 6.22
CA VAL A 36 -8.18 -16.65 5.43
C VAL A 36 -7.84 -16.65 3.94
N PHE A 37 -7.14 -15.61 3.48
CA PHE A 37 -6.77 -15.47 2.07
C PHE A 37 -5.42 -16.08 1.72
N SER A 38 -4.74 -16.72 2.69
CA SER A 38 -3.41 -17.33 2.53
C SER A 38 -2.44 -16.39 1.80
N THR A 39 -2.41 -15.13 2.24
CA THR A 39 -1.61 -14.06 1.62
C THR A 39 -0.64 -13.45 2.64
N SER A 40 0.18 -12.52 2.18
CA SER A 40 1.05 -11.70 3.03
C SER A 40 1.01 -10.25 2.54
N LEU A 41 1.37 -9.30 3.41
CA LEU A 41 1.39 -7.89 3.02
C LEU A 41 2.33 -7.66 1.84
N SER A 42 3.48 -8.32 1.80
CA SER A 42 4.42 -8.27 0.67
C SER A 42 3.80 -8.77 -0.63
N ASN A 43 2.95 -9.79 -0.57
CA ASN A 43 2.23 -10.30 -1.73
C ASN A 43 1.18 -9.29 -2.24
N GLU A 44 0.44 -8.64 -1.34
CA GLU A 44 -0.51 -7.59 -1.73
C GLU A 44 0.19 -6.39 -2.38
N TYR A 45 1.36 -5.99 -1.88
CA TYR A 45 2.20 -4.99 -2.54
C TYR A 45 2.66 -5.45 -3.93
N SER A 46 3.09 -6.70 -4.09
CA SER A 46 3.47 -7.26 -5.40
C SER A 46 2.32 -7.21 -6.42
N LEU A 47 1.11 -7.54 -5.96
CA LEU A 47 -0.10 -7.47 -6.79
C LEU A 47 -0.47 -6.02 -7.14
N ALA A 48 -0.40 -5.09 -6.19
CA ALA A 48 -0.66 -3.68 -6.44
C ALA A 48 0.35 -3.08 -7.43
N VAL A 49 1.64 -3.41 -7.27
CA VAL A 49 2.72 -2.98 -8.17
C VAL A 49 2.47 -3.45 -9.59
N SER A 50 2.14 -4.74 -9.77
CA SER A 50 1.88 -5.29 -11.10
C SER A 50 0.59 -4.76 -11.73
N SER A 51 -0.46 -4.53 -10.92
CA SER A 51 -1.77 -4.05 -11.41
C SER A 51 -1.77 -2.56 -11.75
N PHE A 52 -1.09 -1.74 -10.96
CA PHE A 52 -1.01 -0.28 -11.15
C PHE A 52 0.18 0.15 -12.02
N GLY A 53 1.12 -0.76 -12.30
CA GLY A 53 2.34 -0.45 -13.03
C GLY A 53 3.30 0.46 -12.27
N LEU A 54 3.35 0.34 -10.94
CA LEU A 54 4.17 1.22 -10.10
C LEU A 54 5.65 0.87 -10.17
N GLY A 55 6.50 1.89 -10.25
CA GLY A 55 7.93 1.76 -9.98
C GLY A 55 8.24 1.62 -8.49
N LYS A 56 9.50 1.25 -8.16
CA LYS A 56 9.97 1.14 -6.77
C LYS A 56 9.73 2.42 -5.96
N ARG A 57 10.06 3.58 -6.55
CA ARG A 57 9.87 4.90 -5.94
C ARG A 57 8.41 5.22 -5.64
N GLU A 58 7.52 4.91 -6.56
CA GLU A 58 6.07 5.16 -6.41
C GLU A 58 5.46 4.24 -5.36
N THR A 59 5.89 2.98 -5.35
CA THR A 59 5.50 1.99 -4.34
C THR A 59 5.95 2.42 -2.95
N PHE A 60 7.20 2.89 -2.84
CA PHE A 60 7.75 3.38 -1.59
C PHE A 60 7.02 4.62 -1.08
N SER A 61 6.73 5.58 -1.97
CA SER A 61 5.94 6.77 -1.64
C SER A 61 4.53 6.41 -1.19
N LEU A 62 3.90 5.42 -1.83
CA LEU A 62 2.58 4.94 -1.45
C LEU A 62 2.60 4.35 -0.03
N ALA A 63 3.57 3.48 0.26
CA ALA A 63 3.75 2.91 1.60
C ALA A 63 3.98 3.99 2.67
N LYS A 64 4.81 5.01 2.36
CA LYS A 64 5.08 6.13 3.28
C LYS A 64 3.84 6.96 3.59
N SER A 65 2.95 7.16 2.61
CA SER A 65 1.73 7.95 2.79
C SER A 65 0.76 7.37 3.83
N ALA A 66 0.85 6.06 4.11
CA ALA A 66 0.02 5.40 5.11
C ALA A 66 0.28 5.90 6.55
N ILE A 67 1.45 6.50 6.83
CA ILE A 67 1.80 7.02 8.16
C ILE A 67 0.77 8.05 8.63
N ASP A 68 0.34 8.94 7.75
CA ASP A 68 -0.58 10.03 8.09
C ASP A 68 -1.99 9.53 8.41
N ALA A 69 -2.35 8.36 7.85
CA ALA A 69 -3.63 7.71 8.08
C ALA A 69 -3.64 6.80 9.32
N THR A 70 -2.51 6.62 10.00
CA THR A 70 -2.47 5.88 11.27
C THR A 70 -3.16 6.65 12.40
N PHE A 71 -3.74 5.91 13.34
CA PHE A 71 -4.26 6.47 14.60
C PHE A 71 -3.20 6.61 15.70
N ALA A 72 -1.92 6.49 15.36
CA ALA A 72 -0.83 6.65 16.30
C ALA A 72 -0.61 8.12 16.69
N GLU A 73 0.04 8.34 17.83
CA GLU A 73 0.45 9.67 18.29
C GLU A 73 1.53 10.27 17.37
N ASP A 74 1.71 11.59 17.43
CA ASP A 74 2.59 12.32 16.53
C ASP A 74 4.05 11.90 16.70
N GLU A 75 4.48 11.53 17.90
CA GLU A 75 5.80 11.01 18.20
C GLU A 75 6.07 9.72 17.43
N VAL A 76 5.10 8.81 17.38
CA VAL A 76 5.20 7.55 16.62
C VAL A 76 5.21 7.83 15.12
N LYS A 77 4.36 8.75 14.65
CA LYS A 77 4.36 9.17 13.23
C LYS A 77 5.70 9.77 12.82
N GLN A 78 6.33 10.57 13.69
CA GLN A 78 7.67 11.10 13.44
C GLN A 78 8.74 10.00 13.36
N GLN A 79 8.71 9.03 14.27
CA GLN A 79 9.62 7.88 14.21
C GLN A 79 9.44 7.07 12.92
N LEU A 80 8.20 6.81 12.50
CA LEU A 80 7.93 6.12 11.25
C LEU A 80 8.48 6.91 10.05
N ARG A 81 8.30 8.24 10.01
CA ARG A 81 8.86 9.07 8.93
C ARG A 81 10.38 8.96 8.86
N LEU A 82 11.07 8.95 10.00
CA LEU A 82 12.53 8.76 10.06
C LEU A 82 12.96 7.39 9.53
N ILE A 83 12.24 6.32 9.89
CA ILE A 83 12.51 4.96 9.37
C ILE A 83 12.38 4.95 7.85
N PHE A 84 11.30 5.50 7.30
CA PHE A 84 11.12 5.60 5.86
C PHE A 84 12.19 6.48 5.21
N ASP A 85 12.55 7.63 5.79
CA ASP A 85 13.58 8.50 5.21
C ASP A 85 14.96 7.84 5.19
N SER A 86 15.29 7.05 6.21
CA SER A 86 16.53 6.28 6.25
C SER A 86 16.61 5.18 5.18
N ALA A 87 15.47 4.55 4.85
CA ALA A 87 15.38 3.49 3.84
C ALA A 87 15.23 4.03 2.41
N SER A 88 14.85 5.31 2.24
CA SER A 88 14.56 5.91 0.93
C SER A 88 15.65 5.66 -0.13
N PRO A 89 16.97 5.73 0.15
CA PRO A 89 18.00 5.55 -0.88
C PRO A 89 17.97 4.20 -1.59
N GLU A 90 17.39 3.16 -0.99
CA GLU A 90 17.29 1.81 -1.57
C GLU A 90 16.16 1.68 -2.62
N TYR A 91 15.26 2.67 -2.67
CA TYR A 91 14.04 2.64 -3.47
C TYR A 91 13.90 3.85 -4.41
N VAL A 92 14.98 4.60 -4.63
CA VAL A 92 15.10 5.72 -5.59
C VAL A 92 15.55 5.24 -6.96
#